data_AF-A0A9N9HJF3-F1
#
_entry.id   AF-A0A9N9HJF3-F1
#
_cell.length_a   1.000
_cell.length_b   1.000
_cell.length_c   1.000
_cell.angle_alpha   90.00
_cell.angle_beta   90.00
_cell.angle_gamma   90.00
#
_symmetry.space_group_name_H-M   'P 1'
#
loop_
_entity.id
_entity.type
_entity.pdbx_description
1 polymer ?
#
loop_
_entity_poly.entity_id
_entity_poly.type
_entity_poly.pdbx_seq_one_letter_code
_entity_poly.pdbx_strand_id
1 'polypeptide(L)'
;MSDTSETIEKNEKNNEEKDESKDHLASILPKYIRQAEGVLSKKQLKKIKNKKLKGTLQRTEKRFNDAAQKAARSELLLTEEAGQLEAEGMEKTFQITQEKLKEHIDISSASKIFNLDLPTFGPYALDYTRNGRYMLIGGRKGHIATFDWQTGRLGCEFHIKET
;
A
#
# COMPACT_ATOMS: atom_id res chain seq x y z
N MET A 1 -35.19 -36.81 -1.64
CA MET A 1 -35.55 -35.39 -1.94
C MET A 1 -34.58 -34.39 -1.31
N SER A 2 -33.45 -34.83 -0.74
CA SER A 2 -32.45 -33.99 -0.04
C SER A 2 -31.29 -33.48 -0.90
N ASP A 3 -30.96 -34.16 -2.01
CA ASP A 3 -29.74 -33.85 -2.79
C ASP A 3 -29.87 -32.62 -3.71
N THR A 4 -31.10 -32.26 -4.10
CA THR A 4 -31.35 -31.10 -4.96
C THR A 4 -31.19 -29.77 -4.23
N SER A 5 -31.50 -29.71 -2.94
CA SER A 5 -31.37 -28.51 -2.10
C SER A 5 -29.91 -28.15 -1.81
N GLU A 6 -29.06 -29.13 -1.47
CA GLU A 6 -27.63 -28.90 -1.24
C GLU A 6 -26.88 -28.49 -2.52
N THR A 7 -27.33 -28.97 -3.68
CA THR A 7 -26.72 -28.63 -4.98
C THR A 7 -27.03 -27.19 -5.38
N ILE A 8 -28.21 -26.67 -5.01
CA ILE A 8 -28.62 -25.28 -5.29
C ILE A 8 -27.85 -24.30 -4.40
N GLU A 9 -27.77 -24.54 -3.09
CA GLU A 9 -27.01 -23.67 -2.17
C GLU A 9 -25.51 -23.58 -2.51
N LYS A 10 -24.90 -24.71 -2.92
CA LYS A 10 -23.50 -24.71 -3.39
C LYS A 10 -23.32 -23.89 -4.66
N ASN A 11 -24.32 -23.84 -5.54
CA ASN A 11 -24.23 -23.08 -6.79
C ASN A 11 -24.46 -21.58 -6.58
N GLU A 12 -25.33 -21.22 -5.63
CA GLU A 12 -25.57 -19.84 -5.22
C GLU A 12 -24.35 -19.22 -4.55
N LYS A 13 -23.73 -19.92 -3.58
CA LYS A 13 -22.47 -19.47 -2.94
C LYS A 13 -21.32 -19.30 -3.95
N ASN A 14 -21.19 -20.22 -4.91
CA ASN A 14 -20.18 -20.13 -5.97
C ASN A 14 -20.41 -18.97 -6.96
N ASN A 15 -21.66 -18.49 -7.08
CA ASN A 15 -21.98 -17.32 -7.91
C ASN A 15 -21.76 -16.01 -7.15
N GLU A 16 -22.10 -15.97 -5.86
CA GLU A 16 -21.85 -14.82 -4.98
C GLU A 16 -20.34 -14.54 -4.84
N GLU A 17 -19.52 -15.55 -4.55
CA GLU A 17 -18.04 -15.39 -4.49
C GLU A 17 -17.44 -14.92 -5.82
N LYS A 18 -18.03 -15.32 -6.96
CA LYS A 18 -17.60 -14.89 -8.30
C LYS A 18 -18.01 -13.45 -8.62
N ASP A 19 -19.09 -12.94 -8.05
CA ASP A 19 -19.50 -11.55 -8.23
C ASP A 19 -18.69 -10.62 -7.33
N GLU A 20 -18.48 -10.97 -6.06
CA GLU A 20 -17.61 -10.21 -5.15
C GLU A 20 -16.18 -10.08 -5.69
N SER A 21 -15.63 -11.18 -6.23
CA SER A 21 -14.31 -11.18 -6.88
C SER A 21 -14.23 -10.24 -8.09
N LYS A 22 -15.31 -10.14 -8.88
CA LYS A 22 -15.35 -9.23 -10.04
C LYS A 22 -15.49 -7.78 -9.60
N ASP A 23 -16.29 -7.53 -8.57
CA ASP A 23 -16.52 -6.20 -8.02
C ASP A 23 -15.25 -5.63 -7.38
N HIS A 24 -14.52 -6.46 -6.65
CA HIS A 24 -13.19 -6.11 -6.11
C HIS A 24 -12.18 -5.84 -7.24
N LEU A 25 -12.13 -6.67 -8.28
CA LEU A 25 -11.26 -6.40 -9.44
C LEU A 25 -11.66 -5.11 -10.18
N ALA A 26 -12.95 -4.77 -10.21
CA ALA A 26 -13.44 -3.54 -10.82
C ALA A 26 -13.05 -2.30 -10.02
N SER A 27 -12.98 -2.37 -8.68
CA SER A 27 -12.56 -1.27 -7.82
C SER A 27 -11.05 -0.98 -7.94
N ILE A 28 -10.24 -2.02 -8.14
CA ILE A 28 -8.77 -1.91 -8.23
C ILE A 28 -8.29 -1.47 -9.62
N LEU A 29 -9.00 -1.87 -10.68
CA LEU A 29 -8.56 -1.65 -12.06
C LEU A 29 -8.14 -0.20 -12.38
N PRO A 30 -8.84 0.87 -11.91
CA PRO A 30 -8.45 2.25 -12.15
C PRO A 30 -7.01 2.60 -11.76
N LYS A 31 -6.46 1.98 -10.71
CA LYS A 31 -5.07 2.17 -10.25
C LYS A 31 -4.05 1.72 -11.30
N TYR A 32 -4.38 0.70 -12.07
CA TYR A 32 -3.50 0.08 -13.07
C TYR A 32 -3.71 0.61 -14.48
N ILE A 33 -4.77 1.38 -14.71
CA ILE A 33 -5.01 2.05 -15.98
C ILE A 33 -4.00 3.19 -16.12
N ARG A 34 -3.09 3.06 -17.06
CA ARG A 34 -2.19 4.15 -17.43
C ARG A 34 -2.89 5.06 -18.43
N GLN A 35 -3.13 6.31 -18.06
CA GLN A 35 -3.49 7.35 -19.01
C GLN A 35 -2.24 7.71 -19.80
N ALA A 36 -1.95 6.98 -20.87
CA ALA A 36 -0.90 7.39 -21.80
C ALA A 36 -1.40 8.56 -22.65
N GLU A 37 -0.59 9.61 -22.78
CA GLU A 37 -0.83 10.66 -23.76
C GLU A 37 -0.95 10.03 -25.16
N GLY A 38 -2.10 10.25 -25.82
CA GLY A 38 -2.39 9.65 -27.12
C GLY A 38 -3.27 8.39 -27.09
N VAL A 39 -3.79 7.96 -25.93
CA VAL A 39 -4.86 6.95 -25.89
C VAL A 39 -6.15 7.57 -26.42
N LEU A 40 -6.47 7.26 -27.67
CA LEU A 40 -7.67 7.71 -28.35
C LEU A 40 -8.88 6.89 -27.87
N SER A 41 -9.96 7.58 -27.50
CA SER A 41 -11.24 6.92 -27.22
C SER A 41 -11.72 6.08 -28.42
N LYS A 42 -12.58 5.08 -28.15
CA LYS A 42 -13.23 4.27 -29.20
C LYS A 42 -13.89 5.14 -30.30
N LYS A 43 -14.41 6.33 -29.95
CA LYS A 43 -14.99 7.28 -30.92
C LYS A 43 -13.91 7.91 -31.80
N GLN A 44 -12.77 8.29 -31.25
CA GLN A 44 -11.63 8.85 -32.01
C GLN A 44 -10.98 7.80 -32.91
N LEU A 45 -10.83 6.55 -32.45
CA LEU A 45 -10.30 5.44 -33.27
C LEU A 45 -11.16 5.14 -34.51
N LYS A 46 -12.48 5.38 -34.44
CA LYS A 46 -13.38 5.25 -35.60
C LYS A 46 -13.16 6.32 -36.68
N LYS A 47 -12.67 7.51 -36.30
CA LYS A 47 -12.40 8.63 -37.23
C LYS A 47 -11.11 8.44 -38.06
N ILE A 48 -10.26 7.48 -37.70
CA ILE A 48 -8.98 7.24 -38.39
C ILE A 48 -9.24 6.55 -39.74
N LYS A 49 -8.89 7.23 -40.83
CA LYS A 49 -9.03 6.72 -42.21
C LYS A 49 -8.03 5.60 -42.55
N ASN A 50 -6.79 5.70 -42.06
CA ASN A 50 -5.74 4.72 -42.34
C ASN A 50 -6.00 3.40 -41.57
N LYS A 51 -6.32 2.33 -42.32
CA LYS A 51 -6.65 1.01 -41.75
C LYS A 51 -5.49 0.37 -40.99
N LYS A 52 -4.24 0.54 -41.44
CA LYS A 52 -3.04 -0.02 -40.78
C LYS A 52 -2.82 0.65 -39.43
N LEU A 53 -2.86 1.99 -39.38
CA LEU A 53 -2.73 2.76 -38.14
C LEU A 53 -3.85 2.41 -37.14
N LYS A 54 -5.10 2.37 -37.61
CA LYS A 54 -6.25 1.99 -36.78
C LYS A 54 -6.07 0.60 -36.16
N GLY A 55 -5.66 -0.38 -36.96
CA GLY A 55 -5.41 -1.74 -36.49
C GLY A 55 -4.29 -1.82 -35.46
N THR A 56 -3.20 -1.08 -35.66
CA THR A 56 -2.10 -0.99 -34.69
C THR A 56 -2.58 -0.39 -33.37
N LEU A 57 -3.29 0.74 -33.40
CA LEU A 57 -3.78 1.40 -32.19
C LEU A 57 -4.76 0.53 -31.39
N GLN A 58 -5.69 -0.15 -32.06
CA GLN A 58 -6.63 -1.06 -31.40
C GLN A 58 -5.92 -2.24 -30.72
N ARG A 59 -4.88 -2.80 -31.37
CA ARG A 59 -4.07 -3.87 -30.76
C ARG A 59 -3.28 -3.37 -29.56
N THR A 60 -2.73 -2.17 -29.65
CA THR A 60 -1.99 -1.53 -28.56
C THR A 60 -2.92 -1.24 -27.37
N GLU A 61 -4.10 -0.66 -27.60
CA GLU A 61 -5.11 -0.42 -26.56
C GLU A 61 -5.54 -1.73 -25.89
N LYS A 62 -5.81 -2.78 -26.67
CA LYS A 62 -6.12 -4.11 -26.13
C LYS A 62 -4.99 -4.63 -25.25
N ARG A 63 -3.74 -4.54 -25.70
CA ARG A 63 -2.57 -4.97 -24.91
C ARG A 63 -2.44 -4.20 -23.60
N PHE A 64 -2.70 -2.88 -23.59
CA PHE A 64 -2.68 -2.09 -22.37
C PHE A 64 -3.79 -2.48 -21.40
N ASN A 65 -5.02 -2.69 -21.90
CA ASN A 65 -6.13 -3.14 -21.07
C ASN A 65 -5.87 -4.55 -20.50
N ASP A 66 -5.39 -5.47 -21.33
CA ASP A 66 -5.02 -6.82 -20.90
C ASP A 66 -3.89 -6.77 -19.86
N ALA A 67 -2.91 -5.89 -20.03
CA ALA A 67 -1.83 -5.68 -19.07
C ALA A 67 -2.33 -5.10 -17.74
N ALA A 68 -3.22 -4.11 -17.78
CA ALA A 68 -3.81 -3.51 -16.58
C ALA A 68 -4.67 -4.53 -15.81
N GLN A 69 -5.48 -5.34 -16.49
CA GLN A 69 -6.25 -6.41 -15.87
C GLN A 69 -5.35 -7.48 -15.24
N LYS A 70 -4.27 -7.86 -15.93
CA LYS A 70 -3.29 -8.80 -15.38
C LYS A 70 -2.58 -8.24 -14.15
N ALA A 71 -2.21 -6.96 -14.17
CA ALA A 71 -1.60 -6.28 -13.03
C ALA A 71 -2.56 -6.19 -11.84
N ALA A 72 -3.83 -5.81 -12.07
CA ALA A 72 -4.85 -5.80 -11.02
C ALA A 72 -5.06 -7.19 -10.40
N ARG A 73 -5.13 -8.24 -11.23
CA ARG A 73 -5.20 -9.63 -10.74
C ARG A 73 -3.97 -10.07 -9.96
N SER A 74 -2.80 -9.48 -10.19
CA SER A 74 -1.59 -9.80 -9.44
C SER A 74 -1.63 -9.30 -7.99
N GLU A 75 -2.55 -8.39 -7.64
CA GLU A 75 -2.75 -7.99 -6.24
C GLU A 75 -3.20 -9.16 -5.35
N LEU A 76 -3.87 -10.18 -5.91
CA LEU A 76 -4.22 -11.40 -5.19
C LEU A 76 -2.98 -12.17 -4.67
N LEU A 77 -1.79 -11.90 -5.23
CA LEU A 77 -0.53 -12.50 -4.80
C LEU A 77 0.16 -11.71 -3.68
N LEU A 78 -0.40 -10.57 -3.26
CA LEU A 78 0.13 -9.82 -2.12
C LEU A 78 -0.11 -10.65 -0.84
N THR A 79 0.96 -10.89 -0.08
CA THR A 79 0.90 -11.71 1.13
C THR A 79 0.48 -10.90 2.36
N GLU A 80 0.70 -9.60 2.32
CA GLU A 80 0.46 -8.69 3.45
C GLU A 80 -0.78 -7.83 3.19
N GLU A 81 -1.55 -7.60 4.24
CA GLU A 81 -2.68 -6.68 4.26
C GLU A 81 -2.31 -5.38 4.98
N ALA A 82 -3.04 -4.31 4.68
CA ALA A 82 -2.84 -3.04 5.37
C ALA A 82 -3.39 -3.15 6.80
N GLY A 83 -2.60 -2.69 7.79
CA GLY A 83 -3.06 -2.62 9.17
C GLY A 83 -4.18 -1.58 9.34
N GLN A 84 -5.16 -1.90 10.19
CA GLN A 84 -6.28 -1.00 10.51
C GLN A 84 -6.63 -1.04 11.99
N LEU A 85 -7.27 0.03 12.47
CA LEU A 85 -7.79 0.16 13.83
C LEU A 85 -9.26 0.53 13.75
N GLU A 86 -10.12 -0.44 14.01
CA GLU A 86 -11.56 -0.26 14.06
C GLU A 86 -12.00 -0.17 15.52
N ALA A 87 -12.87 0.79 15.84
CA ALA A 87 -13.43 0.92 17.17
C ALA A 87 -14.77 0.20 17.24
N GLU A 88 -15.01 -0.52 18.34
CA GLU A 88 -16.26 -1.23 18.57
C GLU A 88 -17.22 -0.41 19.44
N GLY A 89 -18.51 -0.43 19.09
CA GLY A 89 -19.59 0.16 19.89
C GLY A 89 -19.43 1.67 20.12
N MET A 90 -19.09 2.05 21.35
CA MET A 90 -18.97 3.45 21.80
C MET A 90 -17.51 3.91 21.97
N GLU A 91 -16.53 3.04 21.70
CA GLU A 91 -15.12 3.43 21.76
C GLU A 91 -14.76 4.40 20.63
N LYS A 92 -13.84 5.33 20.89
CA LYS A 92 -13.33 6.27 19.89
C LYS A 92 -11.86 5.99 19.62
N THR A 93 -11.49 5.87 18.35
CA THR A 93 -10.12 5.52 17.92
C THR A 93 -9.03 6.44 18.48
N PHE A 94 -9.32 7.74 18.63
CA PHE A 94 -8.35 8.71 19.18
C PHE A 94 -8.12 8.58 20.69
N GLN A 95 -8.92 7.79 21.42
CA GLN A 95 -8.74 7.55 22.86
C GLN A 95 -7.80 6.35 23.13
N ILE A 96 -7.41 5.61 22.09
CA ILE A 96 -6.57 4.42 22.22
C ILE A 96 -5.11 4.87 22.44
N THR A 97 -4.51 4.44 23.55
CA THR A 97 -3.13 4.79 23.94
C THR A 97 -2.10 3.86 23.29
N GLN A 98 -0.86 4.33 23.17
CA GLN A 98 0.26 3.52 22.65
C GLN A 98 0.57 2.31 23.54
N GLU A 99 0.31 2.42 24.85
CA GLU A 99 0.44 1.31 25.80
C GLU A 99 -0.60 0.22 25.51
N LYS A 100 -1.89 0.59 25.38
CA LYS A 100 -2.95 -0.35 24.99
C LYS A 100 -2.66 -0.97 23.63
N LEU A 101 -2.19 -0.18 22.66
CA LEU A 101 -1.82 -0.68 21.34
C LEU A 101 -0.72 -1.75 21.41
N LYS A 102 0.32 -1.51 22.21
CA LYS A 102 1.45 -2.43 22.37
C LYS A 102 1.04 -3.81 22.90
N GLU A 103 0.02 -3.87 23.74
CA GLU A 103 -0.50 -5.13 24.29
C GLU A 103 -1.29 -5.97 23.27
N HIS A 104 -1.82 -5.33 22.22
CA HIS A 104 -2.71 -5.97 21.25
C HIS A 104 -2.03 -6.25 19.89
N ILE A 105 -0.76 -5.88 19.73
CA ILE A 105 0.04 -6.14 18.52
C ILE A 105 1.06 -7.26 18.75
N ASP A 106 1.59 -7.80 17.67
CA ASP A 106 2.62 -8.82 17.72
C ASP A 106 3.93 -8.30 18.34
N ILE A 107 4.73 -9.20 18.92
CA ILE A 107 5.98 -8.86 19.63
C ILE A 107 6.97 -8.12 18.72
N SER A 108 7.03 -8.48 17.43
CA SER A 108 7.95 -7.84 16.47
C SER A 108 7.54 -6.39 16.24
N SER A 109 6.25 -6.11 16.04
CA SER A 109 5.75 -4.73 15.92
C SER A 109 5.83 -3.96 17.25
N ALA A 110 5.54 -4.60 18.38
CA ALA A 110 5.71 -4.01 19.70
C ALA A 110 7.16 -3.58 20.00
N SER A 111 8.14 -4.35 19.51
CA SER A 111 9.57 -4.03 19.66
C SER A 111 10.00 -2.78 18.88
N LYS A 112 9.25 -2.39 17.85
CA LYS A 112 9.49 -1.19 17.03
C LYS A 112 9.03 0.10 17.71
N ILE A 113 8.24 0.01 18.79
CA ILE A 113 7.84 1.16 19.60
C ILE A 113 8.94 1.42 20.63
N PHE A 114 9.77 2.43 20.37
CA PHE A 114 10.86 2.84 21.24
C PHE A 114 10.88 4.36 21.45
N ASN A 115 11.55 4.79 22.51
CA ASN A 115 11.79 6.19 22.83
C ASN A 115 13.29 6.45 22.93
N LEU A 116 13.75 7.61 22.45
CA LEU A 116 15.15 8.05 22.56
C LEU A 116 15.22 9.35 23.35
N ASP A 117 15.69 9.24 24.59
CA ASP A 117 15.82 10.38 25.48
C ASP A 117 17.14 11.11 25.24
N LEU A 118 17.09 12.17 24.41
CA LEU A 118 18.23 12.98 24.02
C LEU A 118 18.08 14.46 24.47
N PRO A 119 18.25 14.78 25.76
CA PRO A 119 17.92 16.11 26.29
C PRO A 119 18.92 17.23 25.93
N THR A 120 20.14 16.88 25.51
CA THR A 120 21.28 17.82 25.51
C THR A 120 21.31 18.78 24.32
N PHE A 121 21.04 18.27 23.11
CA PHE A 121 21.34 18.97 21.84
C PHE A 121 20.14 19.69 21.20
N GLY A 122 19.13 20.01 22.02
CA GLY A 122 17.92 20.71 21.58
C GLY A 122 16.90 19.78 20.92
N PRO A 123 15.84 20.33 20.31
CA PRO A 123 14.85 19.52 19.60
C PRO A 123 15.51 18.82 18.40
N TYR A 124 15.09 17.59 18.15
CA TYR A 124 15.57 16.76 17.04
C TYR A 124 14.59 16.78 15.89
N ALA A 125 15.13 16.94 14.69
CA ALA A 125 14.47 16.52 13.46
C ALA A 125 14.88 15.07 13.15
N LEU A 126 13.99 14.33 12.52
CA LEU A 126 14.22 12.94 12.12
C LEU A 126 13.83 12.74 10.66
N ASP A 127 14.56 11.88 9.98
CA ASP A 127 14.23 11.42 8.64
C ASP A 127 14.58 9.94 8.48
N TYR A 128 13.85 9.25 7.62
CA TYR A 128 14.06 7.84 7.33
C TYR A 128 14.52 7.65 5.90
N THR A 129 15.36 6.64 5.71
CA THR A 129 15.66 6.13 4.36
C THR A 129 14.39 5.64 3.65
N ARG A 130 14.37 5.62 2.31
CA ARG A 130 13.18 5.26 1.51
C ARG A 130 12.61 3.87 1.82
N ASN A 131 13.45 2.92 2.22
CA ASN A 131 13.03 1.59 2.64
C ASN A 131 12.70 1.51 4.14
N GLY A 132 12.87 2.61 4.88
CA GLY A 132 12.64 2.71 6.31
C GLY A 132 13.65 1.97 7.18
N ARG A 133 14.82 1.54 6.67
CA ARG A 133 15.76 0.73 7.48
C ARG A 133 16.60 1.55 8.44
N TYR A 134 17.15 2.66 7.94
CA TYR A 134 17.98 3.57 8.71
C TYR A 134 17.22 4.86 9.02
N MET A 135 17.45 5.37 10.23
CA MET A 135 16.97 6.67 10.69
C MET A 135 18.14 7.63 10.85
N LEU A 136 17.94 8.88 10.42
CA LEU A 136 18.80 10.03 10.64
C LEU A 136 18.13 10.91 11.69
N ILE A 137 18.89 11.31 12.71
CA ILE A 137 18.48 12.31 13.68
C ILE A 137 19.43 13.50 13.62
N GLY A 138 18.86 14.71 13.72
CA GLY A 138 19.59 15.97 13.71
C GLY A 138 19.07 16.89 14.80
N GLY A 139 19.87 17.10 15.85
CA GLY A 139 19.59 18.04 16.92
C GLY A 139 19.93 19.48 16.51
N ARG A 140 19.11 20.44 16.93
CA ARG A 140 19.31 21.87 16.58
C ARG A 140 20.68 22.44 16.98
N LYS A 141 21.34 21.87 18.00
CA LYS A 141 22.69 22.29 18.42
C LYS A 141 23.82 21.60 17.64
N GLY A 142 23.53 20.89 16.54
CA GLY A 142 24.55 20.30 15.66
C GLY A 142 24.88 18.82 15.93
N HIS A 143 24.12 18.12 16.79
CA HIS A 143 24.28 16.66 16.93
C HIS A 143 23.60 15.95 15.76
N ILE A 144 24.35 15.09 15.06
CA ILE A 144 23.83 14.32 13.93
C ILE A 144 24.21 12.86 14.15
N ALA A 145 23.22 11.98 14.06
CA ALA A 145 23.46 10.55 14.13
C ALA A 145 22.59 9.79 13.11
N THR A 146 23.17 8.75 12.52
CA THR A 146 22.46 7.78 11.69
C THR A 146 22.59 6.41 12.34
N PHE A 147 21.49 5.66 12.39
CA PHE A 147 21.51 4.31 12.94
C PHE A 147 20.42 3.43 12.32
N ASP A 148 20.65 2.14 12.39
CA ASP A 148 19.66 1.12 12.12
C ASP A 148 18.73 1.02 13.34
N TRP A 149 17.54 1.61 13.23
CA TRP A 149 16.62 1.74 14.37
C TRP A 149 15.99 0.41 14.79
N GLN A 150 15.92 -0.58 13.88
CA GLN A 150 15.39 -1.91 14.20
C GLN A 150 16.37 -2.73 15.03
N THR A 151 17.67 -2.60 14.75
CA THR A 151 18.72 -3.35 15.48
C THR A 151 19.43 -2.52 16.54
N GLY A 152 19.20 -1.21 16.59
CA GLY A 152 19.90 -0.27 17.45
C GLY A 152 21.37 -0.05 17.07
N ARG A 153 21.81 -0.48 15.89
CA ARG A 153 23.22 -0.35 15.47
C ARG A 153 23.49 1.05 14.95
N LEU A 154 24.36 1.76 15.65
CA LEU A 154 24.85 3.07 15.23
C LEU A 154 25.65 2.96 13.93
N GLY A 155 25.30 3.78 12.93
CA GLY A 155 26.03 3.93 11.69
C GLY A 155 27.12 4.97 11.82
N CYS A 156 26.71 6.23 11.97
CA CYS A 156 27.61 7.36 12.19
C CYS A 156 27.03 8.26 13.29
N GLU A 157 27.89 8.87 14.09
CA GLU A 157 27.52 9.91 15.04
C GLU A 157 28.62 10.97 15.07
N PHE A 158 28.24 12.22 14.92
CA PHE A 158 29.17 13.34 15.03
C PHE A 158 28.44 14.62 15.42
N HIS A 159 29.22 15.58 15.90
CA HIS A 159 28.72 16.86 16.34
C HIS A 159 29.36 17.97 15.50
N ILE A 160 28.52 18.66 14.72
CA ILE A 160 28.90 19.84 13.96
C ILE A 160 28.94 21.02 14.94
N LYS A 161 30.15 21.45 15.31
CA LYS A 161 30.40 22.62 16.16
C LYS A 161 30.30 23.94 15.37
N GLU A 162 29.38 24.04 14.42
CA GLU A 162 29.19 25.28 13.67
C GLU A 162 28.27 26.21 14.49
N THR A 163 28.86 27.30 14.96
CA THR A 163 28.22 28.43 15.66
C THR A 163 27.44 29.32 14.72
#